data_AF-A0A1W6BBK2-F1
#
_entry.id   AF-A0A1W6BBK2-F1
#
_cell.length_a   1.000
_cell.length_b   1.000
_cell.length_c   1.000
_cell.angle_alpha   90.00
_cell.angle_beta   90.00
_cell.angle_gamma   90.00
#
_symmetry.space_group_name_H-M   'P 1'
#
loop_
_entity.id
_entity.type
_entity.pdbx_description
1 polymer ?
#
loop_
_entity_poly.entity_id
_entity_poly.type
_entity_poly.pdbx_seq_one_letter_code
_entity_poly.pdbx_strand_id
1 'polypeptide(L)'
;MAHYASPTITLIRSLQKHAHVLSLYTKDMPYTLKADIIDLSFDTGRMIVEVEYTGTNIEHYLADGGLNFDIETLKDSPVTGRETCSFSNIPAKLYKTDSMMYQLEFQLPENIFSNVNNELARIPFVLGMQTRARIEVFQHELNVPGKLRELSVEGCTIEVDLVESVAFNAGQEIPGITLEFPNGDSFFTEGKVQHIRPFGNQGFAVVNLQFINLTSSKTHALFHYVNEAQREASYRLGIRNSMTHPSALFIPGLNEKRILQREAREKEKHARQIPMERDIMKVAHQLQIGLMYMKSRRQFPVDIFYDCVDTLLCLIEQDRKTFLYILSLLRDKPEWVRHAVQVAGKLADMLLLRHSPASEVREAVLGALLHTMGKPLLVSSSLPSLKINMSPAHKAILRGHVAELFKVLRESDWEPSPVCLDVIENANERLDGTGYPAGKQGKQLSGLVQLFSVIKAINKLQHTRNGMQARAPLDAYRQINDTGKAYNKAALIEYIQLYSSNPIGSLAKYTGGFLAWIMDIDDRGMPAKVQVVKDLRFPCSNISSIISHSDLMQIGKMEKIINPADYEFMSM
;
A
#
# COMPACT_ATOMS: atom_id res chain seq x y z
N MET A 1 -33.10 -0.84 37.73
CA MET A 1 -33.08 -0.33 36.35
C MET A 1 -31.87 -0.93 35.67
N ALA A 2 -32.07 -1.80 34.68
CA ALA A 2 -30.95 -2.42 33.96
C ALA A 2 -30.22 -1.32 33.18
N HIS A 3 -28.92 -1.13 33.44
CA HIS A 3 -28.07 -0.29 32.61
C HIS A 3 -27.97 -0.95 31.22
N TYR A 4 -28.69 -0.40 30.25
CA TYR A 4 -28.63 -0.87 28.88
C TYR A 4 -27.34 -0.36 28.24
N ALA A 5 -26.54 -1.27 27.69
CA ALA A 5 -25.30 -0.91 27.02
C ALA A 5 -25.59 -0.08 25.75
N SER A 6 -24.85 1.02 25.56
CA SER A 6 -24.95 1.88 24.39
C SER A 6 -24.70 1.08 23.08
N PRO A 7 -25.35 1.45 21.96
CA PRO A 7 -25.07 0.90 20.62
C PRO A 7 -23.59 0.92 20.24
N THR A 8 -22.87 1.99 20.60
CA THR A 8 -21.42 2.12 20.41
C THR A 8 -20.65 1.06 21.20
N ILE A 9 -21.04 0.85 22.46
CA ILE A 9 -20.45 -0.17 23.34
C ILE A 9 -20.71 -1.58 22.78
N THR A 10 -21.90 -1.82 22.21
CA THR A 10 -22.24 -3.10 21.57
C THR A 10 -21.38 -3.36 20.33
N LEU A 11 -21.15 -2.33 19.50
CA LEU A 11 -20.25 -2.42 18.36
C LEU A 11 -18.82 -2.72 18.80
N ILE A 12 -18.26 -1.96 19.75
CA ILE A 12 -16.90 -2.18 20.26
C ILE A 12 -16.76 -3.56 20.89
N ARG A 13 -17.78 -4.04 21.62
CA ARG A 13 -17.83 -5.40 22.17
C ARG A 13 -17.80 -6.47 21.07
N SER A 14 -18.44 -6.22 19.93
CA SER A 14 -18.35 -7.12 18.77
C SER A 14 -16.94 -7.12 18.16
N LEU A 15 -16.30 -5.95 18.11
CA LEU A 15 -14.95 -5.82 17.56
C LEU A 15 -13.89 -6.47 18.47
N GLN A 16 -13.98 -6.30 19.79
CA GLN A 16 -13.06 -6.88 20.77
C GLN A 16 -13.04 -8.42 20.82
N LYS A 17 -14.07 -9.09 20.29
CA LYS A 17 -14.07 -10.57 20.19
C LYS A 17 -12.99 -11.10 19.24
N HIS A 18 -12.38 -10.24 18.45
CA HIS A 18 -11.32 -10.57 17.51
C HIS A 18 -10.07 -9.74 17.84
N ALA A 19 -8.92 -10.16 17.32
CA ALA A 19 -7.73 -9.32 17.34
C ALA A 19 -8.07 -7.98 16.67
N HIS A 20 -7.64 -6.87 17.26
CA HIS A 20 -7.98 -5.54 16.78
C HIS A 20 -6.78 -4.62 16.89
N VAL A 21 -6.79 -3.57 16.08
CA VAL A 21 -5.80 -2.49 16.12
C VAL A 21 -6.53 -1.18 16.24
N LEU A 22 -6.14 -0.37 17.22
CA LEU A 22 -6.60 0.99 17.37
C LEU A 22 -5.55 1.94 16.82
N SER A 23 -5.98 2.86 15.96
CA SER A 23 -5.12 3.83 15.29
C SER A 23 -5.65 5.24 15.54
N LEU A 24 -4.90 6.05 16.29
CA LEU A 24 -5.19 7.46 16.48
C LEU A 24 -4.76 8.25 15.26
N TYR A 25 -5.58 9.20 14.83
CA TYR A 25 -5.26 10.06 13.71
C TYR A 25 -5.72 11.49 13.94
N THR A 26 -5.06 12.41 13.26
CA THR A 26 -5.50 13.79 13.15
C THR A 26 -5.27 14.25 11.72
N LYS A 27 -5.94 15.34 11.32
CA LYS A 27 -5.77 15.92 9.99
C LYS A 27 -4.34 16.41 9.76
N ASP A 28 -3.65 16.79 10.83
CA ASP A 28 -2.39 17.53 10.76
C ASP A 28 -1.14 16.67 10.93
N MET A 29 -1.28 15.38 11.26
CA MET A 29 -0.15 14.49 11.54
C MET A 29 0.08 13.45 10.43
N PRO A 30 1.37 13.15 10.13
CA PRO A 30 1.76 12.29 9.02
C PRO A 30 1.65 10.79 9.25
N TYR A 31 1.40 10.36 10.47
CA TYR A 31 1.26 8.95 10.81
C TYR A 31 0.11 8.76 11.79
N THR A 32 -0.46 7.57 11.76
CA THR A 32 -1.41 7.16 12.79
C THR A 32 -0.62 6.60 13.96
N LEU A 33 -0.98 6.95 15.19
CA LEU A 33 -0.39 6.29 16.36
C LEU A 33 -1.13 5.00 16.63
N LYS A 34 -0.41 3.88 16.70
CA LYS A 34 -0.99 2.65 17.21
C LYS A 34 -1.24 2.85 18.70
N ALA A 35 -2.45 2.53 19.14
CA ALA A 35 -2.79 2.52 20.55
C ALA A 35 -3.25 1.13 20.98
N ASP A 36 -2.99 0.80 22.23
CA ASP A 36 -3.46 -0.44 22.86
C ASP A 36 -4.50 -0.08 23.93
N ILE A 37 -5.62 -0.84 23.95
CA ILE A 37 -6.71 -0.59 24.90
C ILE A 37 -6.30 -1.18 26.26
N ILE A 38 -6.14 -0.31 27.27
CA ILE A 38 -5.80 -0.73 28.65
C ILE A 38 -7.06 -1.10 29.42
N ASP A 39 -8.09 -0.25 29.33
CA ASP A 39 -9.32 -0.39 30.08
C ASP A 39 -10.53 0.07 29.26
N LEU A 40 -11.64 -0.63 29.41
CA LEU A 40 -12.93 -0.29 28.81
C LEU A 40 -14.06 -0.64 29.77
N SER A 41 -14.71 0.38 30.32
CA SER A 41 -15.90 0.20 31.15
C SER A 41 -17.15 0.14 30.28
N PHE A 42 -17.80 -1.02 30.27
CA PHE A 42 -19.03 -1.25 29.51
C PHE A 42 -20.26 -0.55 30.10
N ASP A 43 -20.21 -0.13 31.36
CA ASP A 43 -21.31 0.54 32.04
C ASP A 43 -21.27 2.06 31.85
N THR A 44 -20.07 2.65 31.81
CA THR A 44 -19.89 4.12 31.69
C THR A 44 -19.46 4.56 30.29
N GLY A 45 -19.02 3.62 29.44
CA GLY A 45 -18.42 3.93 28.14
C GLY A 45 -17.03 4.59 28.24
N ARG A 46 -16.43 4.60 29.44
CA ARG A 46 -15.07 5.11 29.67
C ARG A 46 -14.06 4.16 29.04
N MET A 47 -13.13 4.71 28.28
CA MET A 47 -12.07 3.96 27.59
C MET A 47 -10.71 4.62 27.87
N ILE A 48 -9.72 3.78 28.17
CA ILE A 48 -8.34 4.20 28.40
C ILE A 48 -7.47 3.46 27.39
N VAL A 49 -6.70 4.21 26.62
CA VAL A 49 -5.75 3.67 25.65
C VAL A 49 -4.34 4.16 25.95
N GLU A 50 -3.37 3.31 25.68
CA GLU A 50 -1.95 3.63 25.75
C GLU A 50 -1.36 3.80 24.38
N VAL A 51 -0.43 4.74 24.26
CA VAL A 51 0.23 5.09 23.01
C VAL A 51 1.71 5.33 23.27
N GLU A 52 2.53 4.68 22.46
CA GLU A 52 3.96 5.00 22.38
C GLU A 52 4.17 6.12 21.36
N TYR A 53 4.84 7.19 21.78
CA TYR A 53 5.14 8.34 20.93
C TYR A 53 6.49 8.95 21.28
N THR A 54 7.36 9.04 20.28
CA THR A 54 8.73 9.54 20.42
C THR A 54 8.89 11.00 19.96
N GLY A 55 7.83 11.61 19.43
CA GLY A 55 7.85 12.99 18.94
C GLY A 55 7.76 14.04 20.05
N THR A 56 7.92 15.30 19.67
CA THR A 56 8.08 16.43 20.61
C THR A 56 6.79 16.82 21.33
N ASN A 57 5.64 16.75 20.66
CA ASN A 57 4.34 17.01 21.27
C ASN A 57 3.25 16.10 20.71
N ILE A 58 2.69 15.21 21.56
CA ILE A 58 1.58 14.33 21.20
C ILE A 58 0.24 15.07 21.18
N GLU A 59 0.13 16.25 21.79
CA GLU A 59 -1.11 17.04 21.84
C GLU A 59 -1.59 17.47 20.45
N HIS A 60 -0.72 17.44 19.42
CA HIS A 60 -1.13 17.63 18.04
C HIS A 60 -2.17 16.58 17.58
N TYR A 61 -2.19 15.39 18.18
CA TYR A 61 -3.23 14.37 17.93
C TYR A 61 -4.58 14.68 18.60
N LEU A 62 -4.63 15.72 19.43
CA LEU A 62 -5.83 16.26 20.08
C LEU A 62 -6.23 17.64 19.53
N ALA A 63 -5.69 18.04 18.36
CA ALA A 63 -5.99 19.33 17.74
C ALA A 63 -7.52 19.54 17.62
N ASP A 64 -7.98 20.76 17.90
CA ASP A 64 -9.39 21.17 18.05
C ASP A 64 -10.14 20.61 19.29
N GLY A 65 -9.43 19.99 20.24
CA GLY A 65 -9.99 19.56 21.54
C GLY A 65 -10.65 18.17 21.53
N GLY A 66 -10.50 17.42 20.43
CA GLY A 66 -11.09 16.09 20.26
C GLY A 66 -10.13 15.09 19.62
N LEU A 67 -10.18 13.85 20.11
CA LEU A 67 -9.47 12.69 19.60
C LEU A 67 -10.23 12.08 18.41
N ASN A 68 -9.51 11.73 17.34
CA ASN A 68 -10.04 10.88 16.28
C ASN A 68 -9.30 9.54 16.26
N PHE A 69 -10.03 8.45 16.07
CA PHE A 69 -9.43 7.12 16.04
C PHE A 69 -10.22 6.15 15.18
N ASP A 70 -9.50 5.21 14.58
CA ASP A 70 -10.05 4.05 13.88
C ASP A 70 -9.85 2.80 14.73
N ILE A 71 -10.87 1.94 14.81
CA ILE A 71 -10.76 0.58 15.35
C ILE A 71 -10.91 -0.39 14.19
N GLU A 72 -9.86 -1.16 13.91
CA GLU A 72 -9.83 -2.19 12.88
C GLU A 72 -9.85 -3.58 13.51
N THR A 73 -10.74 -4.46 13.05
CA THR A 73 -10.68 -5.88 13.40
C THR A 73 -9.84 -6.67 12.41
N LEU A 74 -8.87 -7.40 12.96
CA LEU A 74 -8.09 -8.43 12.30
C LEU A 74 -8.84 -9.76 12.47
N LYS A 75 -9.87 -10.01 11.64
CA LYS A 75 -10.55 -11.31 11.65
C LYS A 75 -9.72 -12.34 10.90
N ASP A 76 -9.48 -13.50 11.53
CA ASP A 76 -8.80 -14.67 10.92
C ASP A 76 -9.68 -15.41 9.88
N SER A 77 -10.95 -15.01 9.72
CA SER A 77 -11.91 -15.69 8.84
C SER A 77 -12.15 -14.91 7.53
N PRO A 78 -12.02 -15.55 6.36
CA PRO A 78 -12.13 -14.92 5.04
C PRO A 78 -13.56 -14.50 4.64
N VAL A 79 -14.58 -14.88 5.42
CA VAL A 79 -16.01 -14.70 5.07
C VAL A 79 -16.58 -13.39 5.60
N THR A 80 -16.08 -12.89 6.73
CA THR A 80 -16.47 -11.61 7.32
C THR A 80 -15.40 -10.58 6.98
N GLY A 81 -15.72 -9.64 6.08
CA GLY A 81 -14.79 -8.58 5.68
C GLY A 81 -14.26 -7.77 6.87
N ARG A 82 -13.13 -7.09 6.66
CA ARG A 82 -12.54 -6.10 7.57
C ARG A 82 -13.61 -5.12 8.06
N GLU A 83 -13.83 -5.11 9.36
CA GLU A 83 -14.67 -4.12 10.02
C GLU A 83 -13.74 -3.07 10.61
N THR A 84 -13.74 -1.89 9.99
CA THR A 84 -13.09 -0.70 10.52
C THR A 84 -14.18 0.29 10.89
N CYS A 85 -14.09 0.86 12.08
CA CYS A 85 -15.01 1.88 12.57
C CYS A 85 -14.23 3.12 12.93
N SER A 86 -14.67 4.26 12.42
CA SER A 86 -14.04 5.56 12.63
C SER A 86 -14.83 6.37 13.65
N PHE A 87 -14.11 7.00 14.56
CA PHE A 87 -14.65 7.91 15.54
C PHE A 87 -13.93 9.24 15.42
N SER A 88 -14.67 10.34 15.49
CA SER A 88 -14.13 11.67 15.30
C SER A 88 -14.61 12.63 16.38
N ASN A 89 -13.74 13.57 16.75
CA ASN A 89 -14.00 14.65 17.68
C ASN A 89 -14.47 14.19 19.08
N ILE A 90 -13.81 13.19 19.66
CA ILE A 90 -14.12 12.69 21.01
C ILE A 90 -13.29 13.44 22.04
N PRO A 91 -13.89 14.17 22.99
CA PRO A 91 -13.14 14.83 24.06
C PRO A 91 -12.32 13.81 24.86
N ALA A 92 -11.01 14.03 24.94
CA ALA A 92 -10.07 13.13 25.60
C ALA A 92 -9.12 13.88 26.54
N LYS A 93 -8.73 13.24 27.64
CA LYS A 93 -7.70 13.69 28.57
C LYS A 93 -6.41 12.94 28.30
N LEU A 94 -5.31 13.66 28.23
CA LEU A 94 -3.98 13.11 28.00
C LEU A 94 -3.17 13.10 29.29
N TYR A 95 -2.53 11.97 29.58
CA TYR A 95 -1.62 11.78 30.71
C TYR A 95 -0.30 11.22 30.18
N LYS A 96 0.83 11.82 30.58
CA LYS A 96 2.15 11.24 30.28
C LYS A 96 2.52 10.24 31.38
N THR A 97 2.77 8.99 31.02
CA THR A 97 3.10 7.92 31.98
C THR A 97 4.58 7.60 32.03
N ASP A 98 5.28 7.68 30.91
CA ASP A 98 6.73 7.49 30.82
C ASP A 98 7.32 8.49 29.80
N SER A 99 8.64 8.47 29.61
CA SER A 99 9.40 9.26 28.64
C SER A 99 8.81 9.19 27.23
N MET A 100 8.36 8.01 26.80
CA MET A 100 7.77 7.73 25.47
C MET A 100 6.32 7.21 25.51
N MET A 101 5.72 7.04 26.70
CA MET A 101 4.37 6.45 26.85
C MET A 101 3.35 7.48 27.32
N TYR A 102 2.19 7.45 26.68
CA TYR A 102 1.08 8.37 26.93
C TYR A 102 -0.23 7.60 27.07
N GLN A 103 -1.05 7.99 28.03
CA GLN A 103 -2.39 7.45 28.23
C GLN A 103 -3.45 8.49 27.86
N LEU A 104 -4.43 8.05 27.09
CA LEU A 104 -5.57 8.85 26.67
C LEU A 104 -6.83 8.25 27.27
N GLU A 105 -7.55 9.08 28.04
CA GLU A 105 -8.80 8.71 28.67
C GLU A 105 -9.95 9.50 28.03
N PHE A 106 -10.98 8.80 27.57
CA PHE A 106 -12.15 9.42 26.96
C PHE A 106 -13.42 8.61 27.19
N GLN A 107 -14.57 9.25 26.93
CA GLN A 107 -15.88 8.60 27.00
C GLN A 107 -16.43 8.40 25.59
N LEU A 108 -16.82 7.18 25.28
CA LEU A 108 -17.41 6.83 23.99
C LEU A 108 -18.80 7.47 23.85
N PRO A 109 -19.16 7.95 22.65
CA PRO A 109 -20.46 8.54 22.43
C PRO A 109 -21.57 7.50 22.59
N GLU A 110 -22.69 7.88 23.20
CA GLU A 110 -23.82 6.96 23.37
C GLU A 110 -24.41 6.47 22.05
N ASN A 111 -24.33 7.27 20.98
CA ASN A 111 -24.77 6.93 19.63
C ASN A 111 -23.64 7.15 18.61
N ILE A 112 -23.38 6.15 17.77
CA ILE A 112 -22.42 6.24 16.66
C ILE A 112 -22.89 7.24 15.57
N PHE A 113 -24.19 7.56 15.54
CA PHE A 113 -24.78 8.52 14.61
C PHE A 113 -24.57 9.99 15.00
N SER A 114 -23.69 10.29 15.95
CA SER A 114 -23.56 11.64 16.51
C SER A 114 -22.86 12.61 15.57
N ASN A 115 -23.66 13.46 14.92
CA ASN A 115 -23.48 14.90 15.04
C ASN A 115 -24.80 15.50 15.53
N VAL A 116 -24.68 16.42 16.49
CA VAL A 116 -25.76 17.05 17.25
C VAL A 116 -26.69 17.83 16.32
N ASN A 117 -28.01 17.57 16.45
CA ASN A 117 -29.15 18.18 15.77
C ASN A 117 -29.41 17.77 14.30
N ASN A 118 -30.63 17.27 14.08
CA ASN A 118 -31.40 17.00 12.86
C ASN A 118 -30.79 17.29 11.46
N GLU A 119 -31.03 16.35 10.53
CA GLU A 119 -30.92 16.42 9.05
C GLU A 119 -29.54 16.14 8.39
N LEU A 120 -28.43 16.16 9.13
CA LEU A 120 -27.07 16.02 8.55
C LEU A 120 -26.24 14.84 9.09
N ALA A 121 -26.91 13.80 9.61
CA ALA A 121 -26.21 12.65 10.21
C ALA A 121 -25.38 11.87 9.17
N ARG A 122 -24.10 11.62 9.49
CA ARG A 122 -23.24 10.69 8.74
C ARG A 122 -23.54 9.28 9.22
N ILE A 123 -23.91 8.40 8.29
CA ILE A 123 -24.27 7.02 8.59
C ILE A 123 -23.07 6.11 8.30
N PRO A 124 -22.44 5.52 9.31
CA PRO A 124 -21.36 4.56 9.12
C PRO A 124 -21.91 3.20 8.66
N PHE A 125 -21.19 2.57 7.74
CA PHE A 125 -21.52 1.27 7.19
C PHE A 125 -20.88 0.20 8.08
N VAL A 126 -21.69 -0.43 8.92
CA VAL A 126 -21.25 -1.33 9.99
C VAL A 126 -21.66 -2.78 9.74
N LEU A 127 -20.98 -3.72 10.39
CA LEU A 127 -21.40 -5.12 10.55
C LEU A 127 -21.83 -5.82 9.25
N GLY A 128 -21.08 -5.65 8.16
CA GLY A 128 -21.34 -6.33 6.89
C GLY A 128 -22.24 -5.57 5.90
N MET A 129 -22.58 -4.31 6.18
CA MET A 129 -23.04 -3.38 5.13
C MET A 129 -21.93 -3.21 4.09
N GLN A 130 -22.20 -3.57 2.84
CA GLN A 130 -21.24 -3.44 1.75
C GLN A 130 -21.90 -2.73 0.58
N THR A 131 -21.36 -1.56 0.22
CA THR A 131 -21.75 -0.83 -0.99
C THR A 131 -20.49 -0.51 -1.76
N ARG A 132 -20.52 -0.76 -3.07
CA ARG A 132 -19.37 -0.48 -3.93
C ARG A 132 -19.44 0.94 -4.40
N ALA A 133 -18.27 1.53 -4.61
CA ALA A 133 -18.17 2.82 -5.23
C ALA A 133 -17.23 2.73 -6.44
N ARG A 134 -17.55 3.50 -7.48
CA ARG A 134 -16.66 3.76 -8.61
C ARG A 134 -16.48 5.26 -8.71
N ILE A 135 -15.23 5.70 -8.63
CA ILE A 135 -14.88 7.10 -8.69
C ILE A 135 -14.17 7.37 -10.02
N GLU A 136 -14.81 8.15 -10.87
CA GLU A 136 -14.23 8.64 -12.11
C GLU A 136 -13.35 9.85 -11.79
N VAL A 137 -12.04 9.63 -11.66
CA VAL A 137 -11.10 10.67 -11.21
C VAL A 137 -10.72 11.62 -12.35
N PHE A 138 -10.50 11.04 -13.53
CA PHE A 138 -10.29 11.75 -14.78
C PHE A 138 -11.31 11.26 -15.78
N GLN A 139 -12.06 12.20 -16.36
CA GLN A 139 -13.19 11.91 -17.23
C GLN A 139 -12.81 10.92 -18.34
N HIS A 140 -13.49 9.79 -18.40
CA HIS A 140 -13.29 8.64 -19.31
C HIS A 140 -11.91 7.96 -19.30
N GLU A 141 -10.98 8.41 -18.46
CA GLU A 141 -9.57 7.97 -18.46
C GLU A 141 -9.24 7.08 -17.26
N LEU A 142 -9.73 7.44 -16.06
CA LEU A 142 -9.42 6.70 -14.84
C LEU A 142 -10.64 6.54 -13.94
N ASN A 143 -11.00 5.27 -13.72
CA ASN A 143 -11.99 4.85 -12.74
C ASN A 143 -11.30 4.08 -11.61
N VAL A 144 -11.47 4.57 -10.39
CA VAL A 144 -10.95 3.97 -9.17
C VAL A 144 -12.08 3.20 -8.46
N PRO A 145 -11.96 1.88 -8.27
CA PRO A 145 -12.92 1.13 -7.46
C PRO A 145 -12.69 1.42 -5.97
N GLY A 146 -13.78 1.45 -5.21
CA GLY A 146 -13.75 1.63 -3.76
C GLY A 146 -14.94 1.00 -3.05
N LYS A 147 -14.94 1.08 -1.72
CA LYS A 147 -16.02 0.61 -0.84
C LYS A 147 -16.54 1.76 -0.01
N LEU A 148 -17.85 1.96 0.00
CA LEU A 148 -18.50 3.00 0.79
C LEU A 148 -18.38 2.66 2.28
N ARG A 149 -17.91 3.61 3.09
CA ARG A 149 -17.74 3.47 4.54
C ARG A 149 -18.68 4.37 5.32
N GLU A 150 -18.95 5.57 4.82
CA GLU A 150 -19.90 6.50 5.41
C GLU A 150 -20.69 7.21 4.32
N LEU A 151 -21.97 7.49 4.58
CA LEU A 151 -22.85 8.24 3.69
C LEU A 151 -23.63 9.32 4.47
N SER A 152 -23.72 10.51 3.89
CA SER A 152 -24.63 11.57 4.31
C SER A 152 -25.27 12.24 3.10
N VAL A 153 -26.15 13.21 3.35
CA VAL A 153 -26.78 14.02 2.29
C VAL A 153 -25.77 14.95 1.61
N GLU A 154 -24.69 15.33 2.30
CA GLU A 154 -23.69 16.26 1.79
C GLU A 154 -22.48 15.56 1.16
N GLY A 155 -22.26 14.27 1.44
CA GLY A 155 -21.05 13.59 0.99
C GLY A 155 -20.94 12.14 1.40
N CYS A 156 -19.78 11.56 1.11
CA CYS A 156 -19.46 10.18 1.47
C CYS A 156 -17.98 9.98 1.76
N THR A 157 -17.69 8.91 2.48
CA THR A 157 -16.33 8.42 2.73
C THR A 157 -16.16 7.08 2.02
N ILE A 158 -15.18 7.01 1.13
CA ILE A 158 -14.91 5.82 0.32
C ILE A 158 -13.52 5.29 0.66
N GLU A 159 -13.45 4.01 1.00
CA GLU A 159 -12.20 3.25 1.08
C GLU A 159 -11.72 2.87 -0.32
N VAL A 160 -10.47 3.19 -0.63
CA VAL A 160 -9.79 2.83 -1.87
C VAL A 160 -8.46 2.14 -1.56
N ASP A 161 -7.94 1.37 -2.52
CA ASP A 161 -6.56 0.87 -2.43
C ASP A 161 -5.58 2.05 -2.35
N LEU A 162 -4.59 1.95 -1.48
CA LEU A 162 -3.57 2.98 -1.30
C LEU A 162 -2.76 3.24 -2.59
N VAL A 163 -2.69 2.28 -3.51
CA VAL A 163 -2.12 2.49 -4.85
C VAL A 163 -2.93 3.51 -5.64
N GLU A 164 -4.25 3.39 -5.60
CA GLU A 164 -5.17 4.21 -6.39
C GLU A 164 -5.37 5.59 -5.75
N SER A 165 -5.08 5.74 -4.45
CA SER A 165 -5.14 7.03 -3.74
C SER A 165 -4.23 8.10 -4.39
N VAL A 166 -3.18 7.66 -5.09
CA VAL A 166 -2.26 8.50 -5.84
C VAL A 166 -2.96 9.33 -6.90
N ALA A 167 -4.12 8.92 -7.42
CA ALA A 167 -4.82 9.69 -8.45
C ALA A 167 -5.54 10.93 -7.91
N PHE A 168 -5.80 10.99 -6.60
CA PHE A 168 -6.59 12.04 -5.98
C PHE A 168 -5.71 13.18 -5.43
N ASN A 169 -6.25 14.40 -5.49
CA ASN A 169 -5.68 15.58 -4.84
C ASN A 169 -6.72 16.24 -3.95
N ALA A 170 -6.29 16.85 -2.83
CA ALA A 170 -7.19 17.65 -2.00
C ALA A 170 -7.75 18.83 -2.83
N GLY A 171 -9.06 19.04 -2.74
CA GLY A 171 -9.77 20.06 -3.51
C GLY A 171 -10.07 19.70 -4.97
N GLN A 172 -9.68 18.53 -5.45
CA GLN A 172 -9.97 18.08 -6.82
C GLN A 172 -11.47 17.85 -7.03
N GLU A 173 -12.02 18.37 -8.11
CA GLU A 173 -13.35 18.03 -8.59
C GLU A 173 -13.36 16.65 -9.25
N ILE A 174 -14.39 15.88 -8.94
CA ILE A 174 -14.58 14.50 -9.36
C ILE A 174 -15.81 14.47 -10.27
N PRO A 175 -15.64 14.20 -11.58
CA PRO A 175 -16.74 14.23 -12.55
C PRO A 175 -17.79 13.15 -12.33
N GLY A 176 -17.46 12.06 -11.64
CA GLY A 176 -18.38 10.95 -11.43
C GLY A 176 -18.11 10.15 -10.17
N ILE A 177 -19.13 10.00 -9.34
CA ILE A 177 -19.17 9.13 -8.17
C ILE A 177 -20.39 8.24 -8.36
N THR A 178 -20.17 6.96 -8.59
CA THR A 178 -21.22 5.95 -8.69
C THR A 178 -21.21 5.08 -7.44
N LEU A 179 -22.31 5.05 -6.71
CA LEU A 179 -22.55 4.13 -5.59
C LEU A 179 -23.44 2.98 -6.08
N GLU A 180 -23.01 1.74 -5.88
CA GLU A 180 -23.74 0.52 -6.29
C GLU A 180 -24.08 -0.31 -5.04
N PHE A 181 -25.37 -0.42 -4.73
CA PHE A 181 -25.89 -1.13 -3.57
C PHE A 181 -26.13 -2.63 -3.86
N PRO A 182 -26.11 -3.50 -2.83
CA PRO A 182 -26.27 -4.96 -3.01
C PRO A 182 -27.51 -5.45 -3.74
N ASN A 183 -28.60 -4.69 -3.68
CA ASN A 183 -29.84 -5.00 -4.38
C ASN A 183 -29.80 -4.68 -5.88
N GLY A 184 -28.76 -3.99 -6.35
CA GLY A 184 -28.59 -3.53 -7.72
C GLY A 184 -28.93 -2.07 -7.96
N ASP A 185 -29.41 -1.34 -6.94
CA ASP A 185 -29.65 0.09 -7.06
C ASP A 185 -28.32 0.84 -7.22
N SER A 186 -28.36 1.92 -8.00
CA SER A 186 -27.18 2.77 -8.22
C SER A 186 -27.52 4.24 -8.08
N PHE A 187 -26.57 5.01 -7.52
CA PHE A 187 -26.66 6.46 -7.40
C PHE A 187 -25.45 7.13 -8.06
N PHE A 188 -25.68 8.12 -8.92
CA PHE A 188 -24.63 8.85 -9.64
C PHE A 188 -24.66 10.35 -9.31
N THR A 189 -23.50 10.87 -8.90
CA THR A 189 -23.31 12.30 -8.62
C THR A 189 -21.89 12.75 -8.91
N GLU A 190 -21.70 14.07 -8.99
CA GLU A 190 -20.38 14.70 -8.97
C GLU A 190 -19.97 14.99 -7.53
N GLY A 191 -18.67 15.21 -7.31
CA GLY A 191 -18.19 15.62 -6.00
C GLY A 191 -16.85 16.34 -6.02
N LYS A 192 -16.36 16.66 -4.83
CA LYS A 192 -15.08 17.30 -4.60
C LYS A 192 -14.35 16.59 -3.48
N VAL A 193 -13.07 16.27 -3.71
CA VAL A 193 -12.20 15.66 -2.69
C VAL A 193 -11.94 16.68 -1.59
N GLN A 194 -12.39 16.38 -0.39
CA GLN A 194 -12.14 17.21 0.79
C GLN A 194 -10.79 16.88 1.41
N HIS A 195 -10.58 15.61 1.74
CA HIS A 195 -9.33 15.13 2.30
C HIS A 195 -9.14 13.64 2.03
N ILE A 196 -7.87 13.24 2.00
CA ILE A 196 -7.42 11.86 1.80
C ILE A 196 -6.52 11.53 2.98
N ARG A 197 -6.67 10.34 3.56
CA ARG A 197 -5.80 9.87 4.64
C ARG A 197 -5.57 8.36 4.55
N PRO A 198 -4.51 7.82 5.17
CA PRO A 198 -4.35 6.38 5.30
C PRO A 198 -5.52 5.81 6.12
N PHE A 199 -5.90 4.58 5.83
CA PHE A 199 -7.01 3.91 6.51
C PHE A 199 -6.60 2.56 7.11
N GLY A 200 -6.38 2.57 8.43
CA GLY A 200 -5.78 1.48 9.19
C GLY A 200 -4.41 1.04 8.65
N ASN A 201 -4.05 -0.23 8.85
CA ASN A 201 -2.65 -0.68 8.69
C ASN A 201 -2.38 -1.60 7.49
N GLN A 202 -3.37 -1.86 6.62
CA GLN A 202 -3.28 -2.89 5.58
C GLN A 202 -3.21 -2.36 4.13
N GLY A 203 -2.78 -1.11 3.92
CA GLY A 203 -2.58 -0.56 2.57
C GLY A 203 -3.85 -0.05 1.90
N PHE A 204 -4.75 0.56 2.67
CA PHE A 204 -5.92 1.28 2.16
C PHE A 204 -5.85 2.77 2.51
N ALA A 205 -6.59 3.58 1.77
CA ALA A 205 -6.82 4.99 2.08
C ALA A 205 -8.32 5.26 2.11
N VAL A 206 -8.73 6.28 2.86
CA VAL A 206 -10.09 6.82 2.76
C VAL A 206 -10.05 8.18 2.08
N VAL A 207 -10.95 8.33 1.11
CA VAL A 207 -11.19 9.56 0.37
C VAL A 207 -12.54 10.10 0.83
N ASN A 208 -12.52 11.31 1.38
CA ASN A 208 -13.73 12.02 1.77
C ASN A 208 -14.17 12.94 0.64
N LEU A 209 -15.39 12.73 0.16
CA LEU A 209 -15.97 13.43 -0.97
C LEU A 209 -17.18 14.24 -0.51
N GLN A 210 -17.22 15.51 -0.89
CA GLN A 210 -18.43 16.34 -0.79
C GLN A 210 -19.17 16.27 -2.12
N PHE A 211 -20.49 16.06 -2.11
CA PHE A 211 -21.28 16.08 -3.33
C PHE A 211 -21.47 17.50 -3.84
N ILE A 212 -21.42 17.68 -5.16
CA ILE A 212 -21.63 18.96 -5.84
C ILE A 212 -22.70 18.79 -6.92
N ASN A 213 -23.29 19.90 -7.37
CA ASN A 213 -24.28 19.94 -8.47
C ASN A 213 -25.48 18.99 -8.28
N LEU A 214 -25.95 18.84 -7.03
CA LEU A 214 -27.13 18.03 -6.71
C LEU A 214 -28.41 18.73 -7.17
N THR A 215 -29.17 18.07 -8.05
CA THR A 215 -30.53 18.49 -8.40
C THR A 215 -31.52 18.05 -7.32
N SER A 216 -32.67 18.71 -7.20
CA SER A 216 -33.69 18.35 -6.19
C SER A 216 -34.12 16.88 -6.24
N SER A 217 -34.17 16.29 -7.43
CA SER A 217 -34.45 14.85 -7.62
C SER A 217 -33.34 13.97 -7.04
N LYS A 218 -32.07 14.29 -7.28
CA LYS A 218 -30.93 13.57 -6.72
C LYS A 218 -30.86 13.71 -5.20
N THR A 219 -31.13 14.89 -4.66
CA THR A 219 -31.18 15.13 -3.22
C THR A 219 -32.26 14.27 -2.55
N HIS A 220 -33.46 14.19 -3.13
CA HIS A 220 -34.53 13.35 -2.61
C HIS A 220 -34.17 11.85 -2.64
N ALA A 221 -33.54 11.38 -3.73
CA ALA A 221 -33.04 10.00 -3.81
C ALA A 221 -31.96 9.72 -2.76
N LEU A 222 -31.07 10.68 -2.51
CA LEU A 222 -30.02 10.55 -1.51
C LEU A 222 -30.58 10.47 -0.08
N PHE A 223 -31.58 11.29 0.25
CA PHE A 223 -32.31 11.18 1.52
C PHE A 223 -32.89 9.77 1.73
N HIS A 224 -33.48 9.18 0.68
CA HIS A 224 -33.97 7.80 0.75
C HIS A 224 -32.84 6.79 1.06
N TYR A 225 -31.70 6.87 0.37
CA TYR A 225 -30.57 5.97 0.62
C TYR A 225 -29.97 6.15 2.02
N VAL A 226 -29.85 7.39 2.51
CA VAL A 226 -29.34 7.69 3.86
C VAL A 226 -30.29 7.11 4.92
N ASN A 227 -31.60 7.29 4.75
CA ASN A 227 -32.60 6.75 5.69
C ASN A 227 -32.59 5.21 5.72
N GLU A 228 -32.49 4.55 4.57
CA GLU A 228 -32.40 3.08 4.50
C GLU A 228 -31.07 2.55 5.04
N ALA A 229 -29.95 3.27 4.86
CA ALA A 229 -28.68 2.94 5.50
C ALA A 229 -28.75 3.10 7.03
N GLN A 230 -29.38 4.16 7.53
CA GLN A 230 -29.56 4.38 8.98
C GLN A 230 -30.44 3.28 9.59
N ARG A 231 -31.50 2.88 8.88
CA ARG A 231 -32.36 1.76 9.23
C ARG A 231 -31.58 0.46 9.36
N GLU A 232 -30.76 0.13 8.36
CA GLU A 232 -29.96 -1.09 8.36
C GLU A 232 -28.91 -1.10 9.47
N ALA A 233 -28.20 0.02 9.67
CA ALA A 233 -27.22 0.15 10.74
C ALA A 233 -27.88 -0.03 12.12
N SER A 234 -29.06 0.57 12.34
CA SER A 234 -29.82 0.44 13.58
C SER A 234 -30.27 -1.02 13.83
N TYR A 235 -30.74 -1.70 12.78
CA TYR A 235 -31.11 -3.12 12.84
C TYR A 235 -29.92 -4.01 13.23
N ARG A 236 -28.75 -3.82 12.60
CA ARG A 236 -27.55 -4.61 12.89
C ARG A 236 -26.95 -4.35 14.27
N LEU A 237 -27.08 -3.12 14.77
CA LEU A 237 -26.63 -2.73 16.11
C LEU A 237 -27.60 -3.15 17.23
N GLY A 238 -28.77 -3.68 16.88
CA GLY A 238 -29.77 -4.15 17.86
C GLY A 238 -30.43 -3.02 18.64
N ILE A 239 -30.48 -1.80 18.10
CA ILE A 239 -31.10 -0.63 18.74
C ILE A 239 -32.62 -0.82 18.73
N ARG A 240 -33.20 -1.28 19.84
CA ARG A 240 -34.64 -1.53 19.94
C ARG A 240 -35.42 -0.24 20.17
N ASN A 241 -36.00 0.25 19.07
CA ASN A 241 -37.30 0.95 18.98
C ASN A 241 -37.73 1.19 17.53
N SER A 242 -36.93 0.78 16.52
CA SER A 242 -37.37 0.73 15.13
C SER A 242 -36.96 -0.61 14.49
N MET A 243 -37.93 -1.30 13.90
CA MET A 243 -37.78 -2.32 12.84
C MET A 243 -37.47 -3.78 13.23
N THR A 244 -38.20 -4.71 12.57
CA THR A 244 -38.11 -6.18 12.69
C THR A 244 -37.41 -6.86 11.50
N HIS A 245 -37.07 -6.12 10.44
CA HIS A 245 -36.55 -6.67 9.18
C HIS A 245 -35.41 -5.82 8.58
N PRO A 246 -34.42 -6.45 7.92
CA PRO A 246 -33.33 -5.76 7.23
C PRO A 246 -33.84 -4.90 6.06
N SER A 247 -33.10 -3.86 5.70
CA SER A 247 -33.37 -3.04 4.52
C SER A 247 -33.18 -3.85 3.24
N ALA A 248 -34.11 -3.70 2.30
CA ALA A 248 -34.02 -4.32 0.98
C ALA A 248 -32.76 -3.88 0.22
N LEU A 249 -32.23 -2.69 0.50
CA LEU A 249 -31.04 -2.12 -0.13
C LEU A 249 -29.79 -2.99 0.07
N PHE A 250 -29.70 -3.68 1.22
CA PHE A 250 -28.55 -4.48 1.62
C PHE A 250 -28.75 -6.00 1.48
N ILE A 251 -29.82 -6.43 0.81
CA ILE A 251 -30.05 -7.84 0.51
C ILE A 251 -29.30 -8.20 -0.79
N PRO A 252 -28.26 -9.07 -0.76
CA PRO A 252 -27.44 -9.32 -1.93
C PRO A 252 -28.21 -10.04 -3.06
N GLY A 253 -28.20 -9.44 -4.25
CA GLY A 253 -28.64 -10.10 -5.49
C GLY A 253 -27.71 -11.25 -5.91
N LEU A 254 -28.08 -11.96 -6.98
CA LEU A 254 -27.32 -13.12 -7.51
C LEU A 254 -25.88 -12.76 -7.93
N ASN A 255 -25.68 -11.55 -8.47
CA ASN A 255 -24.37 -11.08 -8.94
C ASN A 255 -23.42 -10.80 -7.76
N GLU A 256 -23.90 -10.16 -6.69
CA GLU A 256 -23.08 -9.84 -5.53
C GLU A 256 -22.60 -11.11 -4.80
N LYS A 257 -23.46 -12.14 -4.72
CA LYS A 257 -23.07 -13.45 -4.13
C LYS A 257 -21.89 -14.11 -4.86
N ARG A 258 -21.85 -14.04 -6.19
CA ARG A 258 -20.73 -14.60 -6.98
C ARG A 258 -19.43 -13.84 -6.76
N ILE A 259 -19.51 -12.52 -6.61
CA ILE A 259 -18.32 -11.67 -6.46
C ILE A 259 -17.75 -11.80 -5.04
N LEU A 260 -18.61 -11.86 -4.01
CA LEU A 260 -18.18 -12.15 -2.63
C LEU A 260 -17.47 -13.50 -2.51
N GLN A 261 -17.94 -14.53 -3.23
CA GLN A 261 -17.28 -15.84 -3.27
C GLN A 261 -15.90 -15.79 -3.95
N ARG A 262 -15.72 -14.91 -4.95
CA ARG A 262 -14.42 -14.71 -5.60
C ARG A 262 -13.45 -13.96 -4.69
N GLU A 263 -13.89 -12.86 -4.07
CA GLU A 263 -13.07 -12.07 -3.14
C GLU A 263 -12.62 -12.91 -1.92
N ALA A 264 -13.48 -13.79 -1.40
CA ALA A 264 -13.13 -14.68 -0.29
C ALA A 264 -12.02 -15.69 -0.67
N ARG A 265 -12.08 -16.25 -1.89
CA ARG A 265 -11.06 -17.18 -2.41
C ARG A 265 -9.71 -16.53 -2.70
N GLU A 266 -9.71 -15.24 -3.06
CA GLU A 266 -8.47 -14.47 -3.26
C GLU A 266 -7.80 -14.15 -1.92
N LYS A 267 -8.58 -13.89 -0.85
CA LYS A 267 -8.06 -13.54 0.50
C LYS A 267 -7.56 -14.74 1.32
N GLU A 268 -8.14 -15.92 1.12
CA GLU A 268 -7.73 -17.16 1.84
C GLU A 268 -6.27 -17.56 1.53
N LYS A 269 -5.67 -17.02 0.45
CA LYS A 269 -4.29 -17.29 0.03
C LYS A 269 -3.23 -16.50 0.80
N HIS A 270 -3.57 -15.31 1.30
CA HIS A 270 -2.61 -14.40 1.97
C HIS A 270 -2.39 -14.70 3.46
N ALA A 271 -3.04 -15.74 4.02
CA ALA A 271 -3.03 -16.05 5.45
C ALA A 271 -1.76 -16.79 5.95
N ARG A 272 -0.73 -16.96 5.11
CA ARG A 272 0.51 -17.68 5.46
C ARG A 272 1.76 -16.91 5.02
N GLN A 273 1.94 -15.71 5.56
CA GLN A 273 3.13 -14.90 5.30
C GLN A 273 4.25 -15.24 6.30
N ILE A 274 5.47 -15.30 5.81
CA ILE A 274 6.67 -15.43 6.64
C ILE A 274 6.91 -14.06 7.34
N PRO A 275 7.42 -13.99 8.59
CA PRO A 275 7.63 -12.72 9.29
C PRO A 275 8.39 -11.65 8.46
N MET A 276 9.50 -12.03 7.81
CA MET A 276 10.27 -11.11 6.95
C MET A 276 9.49 -10.62 5.71
N GLU A 277 8.52 -11.41 5.23
CA GLU A 277 7.62 -10.98 4.14
C GLU A 277 6.72 -9.84 4.60
N ARG A 278 6.18 -9.94 5.82
CA ARG A 278 5.38 -8.89 6.43
C ARG A 278 6.17 -7.58 6.56
N ASP A 279 7.44 -7.65 6.93
CA ASP A 279 8.28 -6.46 7.10
C ASP A 279 8.60 -5.78 5.75
N ILE A 280 8.89 -6.55 4.70
CA ILE A 280 9.06 -5.99 3.34
C ILE A 280 7.75 -5.40 2.80
N MET A 281 6.62 -6.05 3.09
CA MET A 281 5.30 -5.51 2.72
C MET A 281 4.99 -4.22 3.48
N LYS A 282 5.40 -4.13 4.75
CA LYS A 282 5.33 -2.90 5.55
C LYS A 282 6.16 -1.79 4.91
N VAL A 283 7.39 -2.05 4.47
CA VAL A 283 8.22 -1.08 3.73
C VAL A 283 7.49 -0.58 2.49
N ALA A 284 6.96 -1.49 1.66
CA ALA A 284 6.21 -1.10 0.46
C ALA A 284 5.00 -0.22 0.78
N HIS A 285 4.23 -0.55 1.83
CA HIS A 285 3.09 0.24 2.28
C HIS A 285 3.51 1.61 2.81
N GLN A 286 4.58 1.68 3.60
CA GLN A 286 5.10 2.93 4.16
C GLN A 286 5.56 3.91 3.05
N LEU A 287 6.18 3.41 1.97
CA LEU A 287 6.49 4.25 0.80
C LEU A 287 5.24 4.89 0.18
N GLN A 288 4.14 4.14 0.10
CA GLN A 288 2.88 4.65 -0.45
C GLN A 288 2.20 5.65 0.48
N ILE A 289 2.26 5.42 1.79
CA ILE A 289 1.80 6.38 2.81
C ILE A 289 2.61 7.67 2.68
N GLY A 290 3.95 7.58 2.66
CA GLY A 290 4.84 8.73 2.53
C GLY A 290 4.53 9.56 1.28
N LEU A 291 4.31 8.90 0.14
CA LEU A 291 3.90 9.56 -1.10
C LEU A 291 2.59 10.33 -0.96
N MET A 292 1.58 9.70 -0.35
CA MET A 292 0.28 10.32 -0.20
C MET A 292 0.35 11.58 0.67
N TYR A 293 1.20 11.60 1.70
CA TYR A 293 1.45 12.81 2.50
C TYR A 293 2.18 13.89 1.72
N MET A 294 3.22 13.51 0.98
CA MET A 294 3.92 14.43 0.07
C MET A 294 2.96 15.08 -0.93
N LYS A 295 2.01 14.31 -1.48
CA LYS A 295 1.02 14.80 -2.45
C LYS A 295 -0.09 15.65 -1.83
N SER A 296 -0.65 15.21 -0.70
CA SER A 296 -1.84 15.84 -0.09
C SER A 296 -1.50 17.02 0.82
N ARG A 297 -0.34 16.99 1.49
CA ARG A 297 0.06 17.97 2.52
C ARG A 297 1.33 18.74 2.19
N ARG A 298 2.06 18.38 1.12
CA ARG A 298 3.38 18.95 0.78
C ARG A 298 4.39 18.84 1.92
N GLN A 299 4.25 17.80 2.75
CA GLN A 299 5.17 17.49 3.84
C GLN A 299 5.98 16.25 3.49
N PHE A 300 7.25 16.23 3.88
CA PHE A 300 8.13 15.09 3.71
C PHE A 300 8.25 14.31 5.03
N PRO A 301 7.60 13.14 5.16
CA PRO A 301 7.65 12.35 6.38
C PRO A 301 8.99 11.61 6.48
N VAL A 302 10.02 12.33 6.93
CA VAL A 302 11.41 11.86 7.01
C VAL A 302 11.55 10.55 7.78
N ASP A 303 10.86 10.42 8.92
CA ASP A 303 10.93 9.25 9.80
C ASP A 303 10.45 7.98 9.09
N ILE A 304 9.35 8.07 8.33
CA ILE A 304 8.80 6.93 7.57
C ILE A 304 9.83 6.37 6.58
N PHE A 305 10.56 7.25 5.89
CA PHE A 305 11.53 6.81 4.89
C PHE A 305 12.79 6.24 5.51
N TYR A 306 13.29 6.84 6.59
CA TYR A 306 14.44 6.28 7.30
C TYR A 306 14.10 4.97 8.01
N ASP A 307 12.91 4.81 8.58
CA ASP A 307 12.42 3.54 9.10
C ASP A 307 12.41 2.45 8.02
N CYS A 308 12.03 2.81 6.78
CA CYS A 308 12.10 1.90 5.65
C CYS A 308 13.54 1.50 5.32
N VAL A 309 14.48 2.45 5.34
CA VAL A 309 15.90 2.19 5.13
C VAL A 309 16.43 1.25 6.20
N ASP A 310 16.20 1.58 7.47
CA ASP A 310 16.72 0.83 8.61
C ASP A 310 16.12 -0.58 8.67
N THR A 311 14.84 -0.73 8.31
CA THR A 311 14.20 -2.05 8.13
C THR A 311 14.91 -2.85 7.04
N LEU A 312 15.15 -2.28 5.85
CA LEU A 312 15.83 -3.00 4.77
C LEU A 312 17.23 -3.46 5.17
N LEU A 313 18.01 -2.61 5.84
CA LEU A 313 19.36 -2.93 6.33
C LEU A 313 19.32 -4.07 7.36
N CYS A 314 18.43 -3.97 8.34
CA CYS A 314 18.24 -5.00 9.37
C CYS A 314 17.88 -6.36 8.76
N LEU A 315 16.97 -6.41 7.78
CA LEU A 315 16.56 -7.66 7.14
C LEU A 315 17.70 -8.32 6.34
N ILE A 316 18.58 -7.53 5.72
CA ILE A 316 19.76 -8.05 5.00
C ILE A 316 20.74 -8.71 5.98
N GLU A 317 20.99 -8.08 7.13
CA GLU A 317 21.89 -8.59 8.16
C GLU A 317 21.35 -9.87 8.82
N GLN A 318 20.03 -9.99 8.97
CA GLN A 318 19.37 -11.17 9.54
C GLN A 318 19.50 -12.42 8.66
N ASP A 319 19.05 -12.33 7.40
CA ASP A 319 19.17 -13.41 6.42
C ASP A 319 19.11 -12.85 4.99
N ARG A 320 20.30 -12.55 4.46
CA ARG A 320 20.50 -12.05 3.10
C ARG A 320 19.79 -12.88 2.02
N LYS A 321 19.83 -14.22 2.10
CA LYS A 321 19.29 -15.10 1.06
C LYS A 321 17.76 -15.04 1.07
N THR A 322 17.17 -15.13 2.25
CA THR A 322 15.71 -14.99 2.44
C THR A 322 15.23 -13.58 2.06
N PHE A 323 16.00 -12.54 2.39
CA PHE A 323 15.71 -11.17 1.98
C PHE A 323 15.63 -11.02 0.45
N LEU A 324 16.63 -11.53 -0.29
CA LEU A 324 16.64 -11.51 -1.76
C LEU A 324 15.45 -12.26 -2.36
N TYR A 325 15.06 -13.37 -1.75
CA TYR A 325 13.86 -14.12 -2.15
C TYR A 325 12.59 -13.28 -1.96
N ILE A 326 12.42 -12.68 -0.79
CA ILE A 326 11.22 -11.91 -0.44
C ILE A 326 11.08 -10.64 -1.29
N LEU A 327 12.19 -9.98 -1.66
CA LEU A 327 12.14 -8.86 -2.62
C LEU A 327 11.47 -9.26 -3.94
N SER A 328 11.57 -10.52 -4.37
CA SER A 328 10.94 -11.01 -5.60
C SER A 328 9.40 -11.17 -5.49
N LEU A 329 8.88 -11.29 -4.26
CA LEU A 329 7.45 -11.42 -3.95
C LEU A 329 6.69 -10.10 -4.13
N LEU A 330 7.39 -8.96 -4.20
CA LEU A 330 6.79 -7.66 -4.49
C LEU A 330 6.21 -7.53 -5.91
N ARG A 331 6.12 -8.62 -6.70
CA ARG A 331 5.68 -8.62 -8.10
C ARG A 331 4.34 -7.93 -8.32
N ASP A 332 3.40 -8.14 -7.41
CA ASP A 332 2.02 -7.64 -7.54
C ASP A 332 1.86 -6.21 -7.00
N LYS A 333 2.94 -5.62 -6.47
CA LYS A 333 2.97 -4.20 -6.08
C LYS A 333 3.14 -3.28 -7.30
N PRO A 334 2.71 -2.01 -7.22
CA PRO A 334 2.85 -1.05 -8.31
C PRO A 334 4.31 -0.94 -8.77
N GLU A 335 4.52 -0.70 -10.07
CA GLU A 335 5.86 -0.61 -10.67
C GLU A 335 6.77 0.32 -9.87
N TRP A 336 6.30 1.51 -9.50
CA TRP A 336 7.14 2.51 -8.84
C TRP A 336 7.55 2.10 -7.42
N VAL A 337 6.69 1.40 -6.66
CA VAL A 337 6.99 0.89 -5.31
C VAL A 337 7.92 -0.31 -5.41
N ARG A 338 7.50 -1.30 -6.19
CA ARG A 338 8.24 -2.55 -6.42
C ARG A 338 9.65 -2.26 -6.89
N HIS A 339 9.79 -1.38 -7.89
CA HIS A 339 11.08 -0.98 -8.41
C HIS A 339 11.94 -0.31 -7.35
N ALA A 340 11.40 0.70 -6.64
CA ALA A 340 12.12 1.40 -5.57
C ALA A 340 12.68 0.45 -4.51
N VAL A 341 11.82 -0.40 -3.93
CA VAL A 341 12.22 -1.31 -2.85
C VAL A 341 13.22 -2.36 -3.35
N GLN A 342 13.01 -2.94 -4.53
CA GLN A 342 13.93 -3.94 -5.08
C GLN A 342 15.32 -3.38 -5.40
N VAL A 343 15.40 -2.18 -5.98
CA VAL A 343 16.70 -1.57 -6.32
C VAL A 343 17.40 -1.01 -5.08
N ALA A 344 16.65 -0.46 -4.11
CA ALA A 344 17.20 -0.01 -2.83
C ALA A 344 17.75 -1.18 -2.02
N GLY A 345 17.01 -2.29 -1.92
CA GLY A 345 17.47 -3.49 -1.24
C GLY A 345 18.70 -4.12 -1.90
N LYS A 346 18.76 -4.17 -3.24
CA LYS A 346 19.96 -4.64 -3.95
C LYS A 346 21.16 -3.70 -3.84
N LEU A 347 20.92 -2.39 -3.78
CA LEU A 347 21.97 -1.41 -3.54
C LEU A 347 22.54 -1.57 -2.12
N ALA A 348 21.67 -1.67 -1.12
CA ALA A 348 22.03 -1.94 0.27
C ALA A 348 22.91 -3.20 0.38
N ASP A 349 22.45 -4.32 -0.21
CA ASP A 349 23.19 -5.59 -0.23
C ASP A 349 24.63 -5.44 -0.76
N MET A 350 24.79 -4.76 -1.90
CA MET A 350 26.10 -4.56 -2.51
C MET A 350 26.99 -3.61 -1.69
N LEU A 351 26.44 -2.54 -1.12
CA LEU A 351 27.21 -1.59 -0.32
C LEU A 351 27.69 -2.19 1.02
N LEU A 352 26.85 -3.03 1.65
CA LEU A 352 27.24 -3.77 2.87
C LEU A 352 28.37 -4.76 2.58
N LEU A 353 28.31 -5.47 1.45
CA LEU A 353 29.39 -6.38 1.02
C LEU A 353 30.68 -5.67 0.63
N ARG A 354 30.60 -4.40 0.22
CA ARG A 354 31.76 -3.53 -0.02
C ARG A 354 32.34 -2.93 1.25
N HIS A 355 31.75 -3.20 2.43
CA HIS A 355 32.11 -2.59 3.70
C HIS A 355 32.11 -1.05 3.63
N SER A 356 31.16 -0.46 2.88
CA SER A 356 30.98 0.99 2.81
C SER A 356 30.57 1.56 4.18
N PRO A 357 30.90 2.84 4.49
CA PRO A 357 30.51 3.46 5.75
C PRO A 357 29.01 3.43 5.98
N ALA A 358 28.56 3.04 7.18
CA ALA A 358 27.14 2.87 7.49
C ALA A 358 26.28 4.11 7.19
N SER A 359 26.81 5.31 7.45
CA SER A 359 26.14 6.57 7.12
C SER A 359 25.95 6.75 5.62
N GLU A 360 26.95 6.43 4.79
CA GLU A 360 26.84 6.49 3.34
C GLU A 360 25.86 5.45 2.80
N VAL A 361 25.85 4.23 3.36
CA VAL A 361 24.88 3.19 2.98
C VAL A 361 23.45 3.67 3.26
N ARG A 362 23.21 4.18 4.47
CA ARG A 362 21.88 4.65 4.88
C ARG A 362 21.36 5.74 3.94
N GLU A 363 22.19 6.72 3.61
CA GLU A 363 21.83 7.82 2.70
C GLU A 363 21.67 7.39 1.24
N ALA A 364 22.51 6.46 0.76
CA ALA A 364 22.38 5.91 -0.58
C ALA A 364 21.09 5.10 -0.77
N VAL A 365 20.71 4.32 0.25
CA VAL A 365 19.48 3.53 0.26
C VAL A 365 18.25 4.44 0.32
N LEU A 366 18.30 5.52 1.11
CA LEU A 366 17.25 6.55 1.09
C LEU A 366 17.07 7.13 -0.30
N GLY A 367 18.16 7.58 -0.94
CA GLY A 367 18.10 8.11 -2.30
C GLY A 367 17.54 7.09 -3.31
N ALA A 368 17.88 5.81 -3.15
CA ALA A 368 17.36 4.73 -3.97
C ALA A 368 15.87 4.43 -3.73
N LEU A 369 15.34 4.61 -2.51
CA LEU A 369 13.90 4.49 -2.27
C LEU A 369 13.13 5.66 -2.92
N LEU A 370 13.68 6.87 -2.82
CA LEU A 370 13.03 8.10 -3.28
C LEU A 370 13.11 8.29 -4.81
N HIS A 371 14.08 7.70 -5.51
CA HIS A 371 14.38 8.04 -6.91
C HIS A 371 13.20 7.91 -7.90
N THR A 372 12.21 7.05 -7.63
CA THR A 372 11.00 6.92 -8.47
C THR A 372 9.77 7.64 -7.94
N MET A 373 9.85 8.23 -6.75
CA MET A 373 8.73 8.84 -6.04
C MET A 373 8.14 10.05 -6.77
N GLY A 374 8.94 10.72 -7.60
CA GLY A 374 8.46 11.76 -8.50
C GLY A 374 7.45 11.31 -9.55
N LYS A 375 7.45 10.03 -9.95
CA LYS A 375 6.55 9.54 -11.01
C LYS A 375 5.08 9.65 -10.60
N PRO A 376 4.67 9.14 -9.43
CA PRO A 376 3.28 9.29 -8.97
C PRO A 376 2.88 10.74 -8.66
N LEU A 377 3.83 11.62 -8.33
CA LEU A 377 3.55 13.05 -8.15
C LEU A 377 3.10 13.72 -9.46
N LEU A 378 3.48 13.18 -10.61
CA LEU A 378 3.07 13.69 -11.93
C LEU A 378 1.66 13.21 -12.38
N VAL A 379 1.00 12.33 -11.62
CA VAL A 379 -0.33 11.82 -12.01
C VAL A 379 -1.34 12.96 -12.02
N SER A 380 -1.92 13.18 -13.21
CA SER A 380 -2.81 14.29 -13.56
C SER A 380 -3.69 13.90 -14.75
N SER A 381 -4.57 14.77 -15.24
CA SER A 381 -5.37 14.51 -16.44
C SER A 381 -4.53 14.21 -17.69
N SER A 382 -3.31 14.76 -17.78
CA SER A 382 -2.36 14.52 -18.88
C SER A 382 -1.50 13.25 -18.71
N LEU A 383 -1.50 12.67 -17.51
CA LEU A 383 -0.88 11.40 -17.18
C LEU A 383 -1.77 10.68 -16.16
N PRO A 384 -2.92 10.14 -16.60
CA PRO A 384 -3.95 9.66 -15.68
C PRO A 384 -3.54 8.39 -14.94
N SER A 385 -2.57 7.64 -15.47
CA SER A 385 -2.12 6.39 -14.85
C SER A 385 -0.67 6.06 -15.13
N LEU A 386 -0.04 5.35 -14.18
CA LEU A 386 1.30 4.77 -14.32
C LEU A 386 1.28 3.32 -14.86
N LYS A 387 0.18 2.91 -15.49
CA LYS A 387 -0.01 1.54 -16.03
C LYS A 387 0.96 1.22 -17.18
N ILE A 388 1.05 -0.07 -17.48
CA ILE A 388 2.06 -0.72 -18.34
C ILE A 388 2.02 -0.27 -19.81
N ASN A 389 1.12 0.60 -20.27
CA ASN A 389 1.07 1.07 -21.65
C ASN A 389 1.06 2.60 -21.72
N MET A 390 2.23 3.20 -21.95
CA MET A 390 2.40 4.65 -22.01
C MET A 390 2.69 5.14 -23.42
N SER A 391 1.97 6.16 -23.86
CA SER A 391 2.23 6.89 -25.09
C SER A 391 3.59 7.62 -25.04
N PRO A 392 4.18 7.99 -26.18
CA PRO A 392 5.37 8.85 -26.20
C PRO A 392 5.19 10.15 -25.41
N ALA A 393 4.00 10.75 -25.44
CA ALA A 393 3.67 11.95 -24.65
C ALA A 393 3.71 11.67 -23.14
N HIS A 394 3.10 10.58 -22.67
CA HIS A 394 3.18 10.16 -21.26
C HIS A 394 4.63 9.93 -20.82
N LYS A 395 5.45 9.33 -21.69
CA LYS A 395 6.89 9.11 -21.40
C LYS A 395 7.66 10.43 -21.32
N ALA A 396 7.32 11.43 -22.12
CA ALA A 396 7.93 12.75 -22.07
C ALA A 396 7.61 13.46 -20.74
N ILE A 397 6.35 13.45 -20.31
CA ILE A 397 5.92 13.98 -18.99
C ILE A 397 6.69 13.30 -17.87
N LEU A 398 6.77 11.96 -17.89
CA LEU A 398 7.46 11.18 -16.85
C LEU A 398 8.96 11.45 -16.73
N ARG A 399 9.62 12.01 -17.74
CA ARG A 399 11.03 12.45 -17.60
C ARG A 399 11.17 13.59 -16.58
N GLY A 400 10.12 14.37 -16.37
CA GLY A 400 10.07 15.45 -15.37
C GLY A 400 10.00 14.98 -13.91
N HIS A 401 9.92 13.67 -13.64
CA HIS A 401 9.67 13.17 -12.27
C HIS A 401 10.75 13.59 -11.27
N VAL A 402 12.00 13.68 -11.70
CA VAL A 402 13.12 14.13 -10.84
C VAL A 402 12.89 15.57 -10.40
N ALA A 403 12.48 16.44 -11.34
CA ALA A 403 12.20 17.85 -11.05
C ALA A 403 10.97 18.02 -10.14
N GLU A 404 9.90 17.25 -10.37
CA GLU A 404 8.71 17.31 -9.51
C GLU A 404 9.00 16.82 -8.09
N LEU A 405 9.81 15.76 -7.94
CA LEU A 405 10.26 15.32 -6.62
C LEU A 405 11.04 16.43 -5.90
N PHE A 406 12.03 17.04 -6.56
CA PHE A 406 12.79 18.13 -5.95
C PHE A 406 11.94 19.35 -5.60
N LYS A 407 10.92 19.66 -6.40
CA LYS A 407 9.97 20.71 -6.08
C LYS A 407 9.24 20.41 -4.76
N VAL A 408 8.70 19.19 -4.60
CA VAL A 408 8.02 18.80 -3.37
C VAL A 408 8.96 18.77 -2.17
N LEU A 409 10.19 18.28 -2.33
CA LEU A 409 11.18 18.28 -1.23
C LEU A 409 11.51 19.71 -0.76
N ARG A 410 11.72 20.64 -1.70
CA ARG A 410 11.94 22.07 -1.36
C ARG A 410 10.73 22.71 -0.68
N GLU A 411 9.52 22.39 -1.12
CA GLU A 411 8.28 22.89 -0.50
C GLU A 411 8.05 22.33 0.92
N SER A 412 8.73 21.23 1.27
CA SER A 412 8.65 20.59 2.58
C SER A 412 9.74 21.00 3.57
N ASP A 413 10.58 21.98 3.23
CA ASP A 413 11.73 22.45 4.03
C ASP A 413 12.69 21.32 4.45
N TRP A 414 12.79 20.26 3.64
CA TRP A 414 13.70 19.13 3.87
C TRP A 414 14.78 19.07 2.79
N GLU A 415 16.04 18.97 3.23
CA GLU A 415 17.19 18.84 2.33
C GLU A 415 17.83 17.45 2.44
N PRO A 416 17.99 16.72 1.32
CA PRO A 416 18.72 15.46 1.32
C PRO A 416 20.21 15.67 1.56
N SER A 417 20.87 14.68 2.19
CA SER A 417 22.34 14.65 2.25
C SER A 417 22.95 14.64 0.84
N PRO A 418 24.24 15.02 0.68
CA PRO A 418 24.91 14.97 -0.63
C PRO A 418 24.87 13.59 -1.30
N VAL A 419 24.93 12.51 -0.52
CA VAL A 419 24.88 11.13 -1.03
C VAL A 419 23.47 10.79 -1.52
N CYS A 420 22.45 11.11 -0.72
CA CYS A 420 21.04 10.90 -1.08
C CYS A 420 20.68 11.72 -2.34
N LEU A 421 21.10 12.99 -2.36
CA LEU A 421 20.90 13.92 -3.47
C LEU A 421 21.51 13.39 -4.78
N ASP A 422 22.76 12.93 -4.73
CA ASP A 422 23.47 12.40 -5.90
C ASP A 422 22.72 11.20 -6.53
N VAL A 423 22.20 10.29 -5.70
CA VAL A 423 21.41 9.15 -6.18
C VAL A 423 20.09 9.62 -6.81
N ILE A 424 19.34 10.51 -6.17
CA ILE A 424 18.04 10.99 -6.68
C ILE A 424 18.20 11.71 -8.01
N GLU A 425 19.15 12.66 -8.08
CA GLU A 425 19.37 13.51 -9.26
C GLU A 425 19.86 12.68 -10.45
N ASN A 426 20.81 11.77 -10.19
CA ASN A 426 21.61 11.16 -11.25
C ASN A 426 21.21 9.71 -11.54
N ALA A 427 20.20 9.15 -10.86
CA ALA A 427 19.75 7.78 -11.07
C ALA A 427 19.51 7.47 -12.56
N ASN A 428 18.91 8.40 -13.31
CA ASN A 428 18.53 8.24 -14.71
C ASN A 428 19.59 8.68 -15.73
N GLU A 429 20.73 9.17 -15.24
CA GLU A 429 21.87 9.51 -16.07
C GLU A 429 22.57 8.25 -16.59
N ARG A 430 23.35 8.42 -17.67
CA ARG A 430 24.09 7.34 -18.32
C ARG A 430 25.47 7.84 -18.70
N LEU A 431 26.46 6.95 -18.67
CA LEU A 431 27.85 7.31 -18.94
C LEU A 431 28.09 7.91 -20.32
N ASP A 432 27.22 7.64 -21.29
CA ASP A 432 27.27 8.16 -22.66
C ASP A 432 26.48 9.47 -22.86
N GLY A 433 25.87 10.02 -21.81
CA GLY A 433 25.10 11.27 -21.87
C GLY A 433 23.69 11.12 -22.45
N THR A 434 23.25 9.91 -22.79
CA THR A 434 21.87 9.66 -23.27
C THR A 434 20.82 9.64 -22.14
N GLY A 435 21.27 9.83 -20.91
CA GLY A 435 20.45 9.91 -19.71
C GLY A 435 19.77 11.27 -19.52
N TYR A 436 19.14 11.45 -18.37
CA TYR A 436 18.41 12.67 -17.98
C TYR A 436 18.43 12.81 -16.44
N PRO A 437 18.20 14.01 -15.87
CA PRO A 437 17.73 15.24 -16.51
C PRO A 437 18.80 16.10 -17.21
N ALA A 438 20.06 16.03 -16.78
CA ALA A 438 21.14 16.92 -17.21
C ALA A 438 22.03 16.34 -18.32
N GLY A 439 21.93 15.04 -18.62
CA GLY A 439 22.74 14.40 -19.66
C GLY A 439 24.21 14.26 -19.26
N LYS A 440 24.48 14.07 -17.97
CA LYS A 440 25.82 13.94 -17.39
C LYS A 440 26.56 12.74 -18.01
N GLN A 441 27.87 12.87 -18.18
CA GLN A 441 28.72 11.87 -18.85
C GLN A 441 29.87 11.40 -17.97
N GLY A 442 30.24 10.12 -18.13
CA GLY A 442 31.48 9.56 -17.60
C GLY A 442 31.75 9.92 -16.13
N LYS A 443 32.83 10.67 -15.91
CA LYS A 443 33.34 11.07 -14.60
C LYS A 443 32.45 12.09 -13.85
N GLN A 444 31.44 12.65 -14.49
CA GLN A 444 30.44 13.50 -13.82
C GLN A 444 29.47 12.69 -12.94
N LEU A 445 29.46 11.36 -13.10
CA LEU A 445 28.65 10.44 -12.30
C LEU A 445 29.53 9.76 -11.26
N SER A 446 29.12 9.79 -9.99
CA SER A 446 29.83 9.10 -8.91
C SER A 446 29.88 7.59 -9.12
N GLY A 447 30.83 6.91 -8.48
CA GLY A 447 30.90 5.44 -8.51
C GLY A 447 29.63 4.79 -7.96
N LEU A 448 28.98 5.43 -6.98
CA LEU A 448 27.69 5.02 -6.43
C LEU A 448 26.58 5.07 -7.48
N VAL A 449 26.44 6.19 -8.20
CA VAL A 449 25.43 6.35 -9.27
C VAL A 449 25.70 5.39 -10.42
N GLN A 450 26.95 5.18 -10.79
CA GLN A 450 27.32 4.21 -11.83
C GLN A 450 26.89 2.79 -11.45
N LEU A 451 27.10 2.37 -10.20
CA LEU A 451 26.59 1.10 -9.67
C LEU A 451 25.05 1.07 -9.71
N PHE A 452 24.42 2.08 -9.12
CA PHE A 452 22.95 2.14 -9.00
C PHE A 452 22.25 2.11 -10.36
N SER A 453 22.81 2.77 -11.37
CA SER A 453 22.28 2.78 -12.73
C SER A 453 22.21 1.37 -13.34
N VAL A 454 23.20 0.51 -13.06
CA VAL A 454 23.24 -0.90 -13.51
C VAL A 454 22.18 -1.72 -12.80
N ILE A 455 22.11 -1.65 -11.45
CA ILE A 455 21.10 -2.34 -10.64
C ILE A 455 19.69 -2.00 -11.15
N LYS A 456 19.44 -0.71 -11.37
CA LYS A 456 18.17 -0.19 -11.85
C LYS A 456 17.84 -0.66 -13.25
N ALA A 457 18.79 -0.64 -14.17
CA ALA A 457 18.58 -1.05 -15.55
C ALA A 457 18.28 -2.55 -15.66
N ILE A 458 19.02 -3.38 -14.93
CA ILE A 458 18.77 -4.83 -14.84
C ILE A 458 17.36 -5.10 -14.29
N ASN A 459 17.00 -4.49 -13.15
CA ASN A 459 15.67 -4.67 -12.58
C ASN A 459 14.58 -4.29 -13.60
N LYS A 460 14.70 -3.13 -14.29
CA LYS A 460 13.73 -2.72 -15.31
C LYS A 460 13.55 -3.75 -16.44
N LEU A 461 14.62 -4.42 -16.87
CA LEU A 461 14.56 -5.41 -17.94
C LEU A 461 13.93 -6.73 -17.50
N GLN A 462 14.01 -7.07 -16.20
CA GLN A 462 13.47 -8.31 -15.64
C GLN A 462 11.96 -8.28 -15.36
N HIS A 463 11.27 -7.19 -15.74
CA HIS A 463 9.86 -7.03 -15.46
C HIS A 463 9.10 -6.43 -16.65
N THR A 464 7.85 -6.86 -16.82
CA THR A 464 6.96 -6.35 -17.87
C THR A 464 6.66 -4.86 -17.66
N ARG A 465 6.84 -4.06 -18.71
CA ARG A 465 6.64 -2.60 -18.67
C ARG A 465 6.51 -2.02 -20.08
N ASN A 466 5.64 -1.03 -20.28
CA ASN A 466 5.49 -0.29 -21.54
C ASN A 466 5.26 -1.19 -22.77
N GLY A 467 4.45 -2.24 -22.61
CA GLY A 467 4.23 -3.26 -23.64
C GLY A 467 5.42 -4.18 -23.92
N MET A 468 6.54 -4.04 -23.19
CA MET A 468 7.70 -4.93 -23.31
C MET A 468 7.61 -6.08 -22.30
N GLN A 469 7.86 -7.30 -22.75
CA GLN A 469 7.92 -8.49 -21.90
C GLN A 469 9.17 -8.47 -21.00
N ALA A 470 9.05 -9.09 -19.84
CA ALA A 470 10.17 -9.34 -18.94
C ALA A 470 11.23 -10.23 -19.61
N ARG A 471 12.50 -9.94 -19.34
CA ARG A 471 13.65 -10.73 -19.81
C ARG A 471 14.18 -11.63 -18.72
N ALA A 472 14.67 -12.81 -19.12
CA ALA A 472 15.43 -13.65 -18.22
C ALA A 472 16.72 -12.92 -17.76
N PRO A 473 17.24 -13.21 -16.55
CA PRO A 473 18.41 -12.53 -16.00
C PRO A 473 19.61 -12.45 -16.95
N LEU A 474 19.96 -13.58 -17.58
CA LEU A 474 21.09 -13.64 -18.51
C LEU A 474 20.90 -12.73 -19.73
N ASP A 475 19.67 -12.63 -20.25
CA ASP A 475 19.37 -11.77 -21.41
C ASP A 475 19.34 -10.29 -21.02
N ALA A 476 18.92 -9.98 -19.78
CA ALA A 476 19.05 -8.64 -19.24
C ALA A 476 20.53 -8.23 -19.12
N TYR A 477 21.40 -9.11 -18.61
CA TYR A 477 22.85 -8.83 -18.51
C TYR A 477 23.50 -8.60 -19.87
N ARG A 478 23.19 -9.46 -20.85
CA ARG A 478 23.67 -9.30 -22.24
C ARG A 478 23.23 -7.95 -22.81
N GLN A 479 21.95 -7.60 -22.67
CA GLN A 479 21.46 -6.33 -23.18
C GLN A 479 22.19 -5.13 -22.55
N ILE A 480 22.43 -5.13 -21.23
CA ILE A 480 23.18 -4.05 -20.58
C ILE A 480 24.62 -3.99 -21.10
N ASN A 481 25.27 -5.14 -21.27
CA ASN A 481 26.62 -5.23 -21.85
C ASN A 481 26.68 -4.71 -23.29
N ASP A 482 25.63 -4.97 -24.08
CA ASP A 482 25.56 -4.62 -25.50
C ASP A 482 25.12 -3.17 -25.74
N THR A 483 24.67 -2.44 -24.70
CA THR A 483 24.27 -1.02 -24.78
C THR A 483 25.50 -0.07 -24.83
N GLY A 484 26.59 -0.52 -25.45
CA GLY A 484 27.80 0.28 -25.69
C GLY A 484 28.47 0.78 -24.41
N LYS A 485 28.58 2.11 -24.27
CA LYS A 485 29.24 2.78 -23.14
C LYS A 485 28.26 3.35 -22.11
N ALA A 486 26.96 3.08 -22.22
CA ALA A 486 25.93 3.68 -21.37
C ALA A 486 26.06 3.31 -19.87
N TYR A 487 26.59 2.13 -19.58
CA TYR A 487 26.67 1.57 -18.22
C TYR A 487 28.09 1.13 -17.85
N ASN A 488 28.41 1.18 -16.56
CA ASN A 488 29.72 0.79 -16.06
C ASN A 488 29.87 -0.75 -16.12
N LYS A 489 30.85 -1.21 -16.90
CA LYS A 489 31.11 -2.66 -17.09
C LYS A 489 31.63 -3.35 -15.84
N ALA A 490 32.45 -2.69 -15.03
CA ALA A 490 32.94 -3.26 -13.78
C ALA A 490 31.78 -3.49 -12.79
N ALA A 491 30.87 -2.52 -12.68
CA ALA A 491 29.67 -2.66 -11.86
C ALA A 491 28.73 -3.78 -12.37
N LEU A 492 28.63 -3.97 -13.69
CA LEU A 492 27.89 -5.11 -14.27
C LEU A 492 28.54 -6.46 -13.93
N ILE A 493 29.87 -6.56 -14.06
CA ILE A 493 30.61 -7.80 -13.74
C ILE A 493 30.42 -8.15 -12.27
N GLU A 494 30.56 -7.18 -11.37
CA GLU A 494 30.34 -7.36 -9.94
C GLU A 494 28.90 -7.81 -9.63
N TYR A 495 27.90 -7.20 -10.28
CA TYR A 495 26.51 -7.63 -10.15
C TYR A 495 26.32 -9.10 -10.58
N ILE A 496 26.90 -9.51 -11.71
CA ILE A 496 26.79 -10.87 -12.22
C ILE A 496 27.49 -11.87 -11.29
N GLN A 497 28.67 -11.53 -10.77
CA GLN A 497 29.39 -12.36 -9.82
C GLN A 497 28.59 -12.57 -8.52
N LEU A 498 27.91 -11.53 -8.04
CA LEU A 498 27.17 -11.60 -6.80
C LEU A 498 25.83 -12.33 -6.89
N TYR A 499 25.10 -12.14 -7.99
CA TYR A 499 23.73 -12.67 -8.15
C TYR A 499 23.63 -13.89 -9.06
N SER A 500 24.71 -14.25 -9.77
CA SER A 500 24.79 -15.36 -10.73
C SER A 500 23.80 -15.24 -11.91
N SER A 501 23.83 -16.22 -12.83
CA SER A 501 22.83 -16.37 -13.89
C SER A 501 21.47 -16.84 -13.37
N ASN A 502 21.43 -17.45 -12.18
CA ASN A 502 20.23 -18.01 -11.54
C ASN A 502 19.91 -17.30 -10.22
N PRO A 503 19.62 -15.99 -10.24
CA PRO A 503 19.44 -15.23 -9.01
C PRO A 503 18.27 -15.76 -8.19
N ILE A 504 18.46 -15.72 -6.86
CA ILE A 504 17.41 -15.96 -5.87
C ILE A 504 16.17 -15.09 -6.21
N GLY A 505 14.99 -15.68 -6.10
CA GLY A 505 13.72 -15.07 -6.50
C GLY A 505 13.35 -15.26 -7.98
N SER A 506 14.16 -15.98 -8.76
CA SER A 506 13.80 -16.36 -10.14
C SER A 506 12.93 -17.61 -10.17
N LEU A 507 12.03 -17.67 -11.16
CA LEU A 507 11.23 -18.86 -11.43
C LEU A 507 11.95 -19.77 -12.41
N ALA A 508 12.23 -21.01 -12.00
CA ALA A 508 12.87 -22.00 -12.83
C ALA A 508 11.88 -23.10 -13.25
N LYS A 509 12.01 -23.55 -14.50
CA LYS A 509 11.35 -24.76 -15.02
C LYS A 509 12.30 -25.94 -14.91
N TYR A 510 11.78 -27.07 -14.44
CA TYR A 510 12.51 -28.32 -14.29
C TYR A 510 12.01 -29.39 -15.25
N THR A 511 12.91 -30.28 -15.65
CA THR A 511 12.65 -31.42 -16.57
C THR A 511 11.55 -32.36 -16.07
N GLY A 512 11.31 -32.44 -14.75
CA GLY A 512 10.21 -33.20 -14.17
C GLY A 512 8.81 -32.58 -14.39
N GLY A 513 8.71 -31.44 -15.09
CA GLY A 513 7.46 -30.72 -15.32
C GLY A 513 7.09 -29.76 -14.19
N PHE A 514 8.00 -29.46 -13.28
CA PHE A 514 7.73 -28.56 -12.14
C PHE A 514 8.20 -27.14 -12.40
N LEU A 515 7.47 -26.18 -11.82
CA LEU A 515 7.91 -24.80 -11.68
C LEU A 515 8.26 -24.53 -10.22
N ALA A 516 9.44 -23.96 -9.97
CA ALA A 516 9.89 -23.67 -8.62
C ALA A 516 10.65 -22.34 -8.53
N TRP A 517 10.42 -21.61 -7.44
CA TRP A 517 11.17 -20.40 -7.12
C TRP A 517 12.51 -20.76 -6.50
N ILE A 518 13.58 -20.12 -6.95
CA ILE A 518 14.90 -20.27 -6.34
C ILE A 518 14.92 -19.50 -5.02
N MET A 519 15.08 -20.21 -3.90
CA MET A 519 15.21 -19.61 -2.57
C MET A 519 16.68 -19.52 -2.12
N ASP A 520 17.52 -20.43 -2.62
CA ASP A 520 18.95 -20.45 -2.32
C ASP A 520 19.77 -21.01 -3.50
N ILE A 521 21.02 -20.60 -3.59
CA ILE A 521 22.03 -21.05 -4.55
C ILE A 521 23.31 -21.52 -3.85
N ASP A 522 24.00 -22.47 -4.47
CA ASP A 522 25.33 -22.92 -4.05
C ASP A 522 26.45 -21.99 -4.56
N ASP A 523 27.70 -22.31 -4.20
CA ASP A 523 28.90 -21.55 -4.60
C ASP A 523 29.13 -21.52 -6.13
N ARG A 524 28.45 -22.40 -6.88
CA ARG A 524 28.50 -22.47 -8.35
C ARG A 524 27.35 -21.71 -9.01
N GLY A 525 26.47 -21.10 -8.23
CA GLY A 525 25.27 -20.41 -8.74
C GLY A 525 24.16 -21.35 -9.20
N MET A 526 24.15 -22.60 -8.74
CA MET A 526 23.10 -23.57 -9.00
C MET A 526 22.06 -23.55 -7.86
N PRO A 527 20.76 -23.75 -8.14
CA PRO A 527 19.73 -23.78 -7.11
C PRO A 527 20.02 -24.87 -6.07
N ALA A 528 20.09 -24.50 -4.79
CA ALA A 528 20.29 -25.40 -3.65
C ALA A 528 19.01 -25.62 -2.84
N LYS A 529 18.09 -24.64 -2.88
CA LYS A 529 16.78 -24.69 -2.22
C LYS A 529 15.75 -24.00 -3.09
N VAL A 530 14.59 -24.63 -3.27
CA VAL A 530 13.51 -24.11 -4.12
C VAL A 530 12.13 -24.30 -3.50
N GLN A 531 11.21 -23.39 -3.80
CA GLN A 531 9.79 -23.56 -3.49
C GLN A 531 9.04 -23.99 -4.75
N VAL A 532 8.60 -25.26 -4.79
CA VAL A 532 7.78 -25.78 -5.87
C VAL A 532 6.37 -25.22 -5.75
N VAL A 533 5.91 -24.60 -6.83
CA VAL A 533 4.63 -23.89 -6.88
C VAL A 533 3.62 -24.50 -7.84
N LYS A 534 4.09 -25.24 -8.86
CA LYS A 534 3.21 -25.81 -9.89
C LYS A 534 3.78 -27.09 -10.49
N ASP A 535 2.91 -28.07 -10.71
CA ASP A 535 3.19 -29.22 -11.58
C ASP A 535 2.47 -29.01 -12.91
N LEU A 536 3.23 -28.85 -13.99
CA LEU A 536 2.71 -28.63 -15.34
C LEU A 536 1.98 -29.85 -15.90
N ARG A 537 2.19 -31.04 -15.33
CA ARG A 537 1.45 -32.26 -15.70
C ARG A 537 0.03 -32.24 -15.14
N PHE A 538 -0.21 -31.48 -14.08
CA PHE A 538 -1.51 -31.31 -13.44
C PHE A 538 -1.85 -29.82 -13.31
N PRO A 539 -2.41 -29.19 -14.37
CA PRO A 539 -2.58 -27.74 -14.44
C PRO A 539 -3.41 -27.11 -13.31
N CYS A 540 -4.31 -27.88 -12.71
CA CYS A 540 -5.17 -27.44 -11.60
C CYS A 540 -4.53 -27.64 -10.20
N SER A 541 -3.32 -28.21 -10.12
CA SER A 541 -2.61 -28.39 -8.86
C SER A 541 -1.90 -27.10 -8.45
N ASN A 542 -2.16 -26.64 -7.23
CA ASN A 542 -1.32 -25.65 -6.56
C ASN A 542 -0.49 -26.41 -5.53
N ILE A 543 0.82 -26.35 -5.67
CA ILE A 543 1.77 -26.97 -4.74
C ILE A 543 2.42 -25.83 -3.94
N SER A 544 2.72 -26.06 -2.67
CA SER A 544 3.58 -25.17 -1.91
C SER A 544 4.47 -26.05 -1.05
N SER A 545 5.57 -26.50 -1.65
CA SER A 545 6.50 -27.42 -1.02
C SER A 545 7.92 -26.92 -1.21
N ILE A 546 8.66 -26.78 -0.10
CA ILE A 546 10.06 -26.38 -0.13
C ILE A 546 10.90 -27.64 -0.26
N ILE A 547 11.75 -27.67 -1.28
CA ILE A 547 12.66 -28.77 -1.58
C ILE A 547 14.09 -28.27 -1.46
N SER A 548 14.92 -29.04 -0.74
CA SER A 548 16.33 -28.75 -0.47
C SER A 548 17.25 -29.68 -1.27
N HIS A 549 18.54 -29.44 -1.20
CA HIS A 549 19.56 -30.06 -2.07
C HIS A 549 19.46 -31.60 -2.21
N SER A 550 19.13 -32.34 -1.15
CA SER A 550 18.96 -33.80 -1.16
C SER A 550 17.84 -34.28 -2.09
N ASP A 551 16.78 -33.48 -2.23
CA ASP A 551 15.52 -33.87 -2.85
C ASP A 551 15.26 -33.17 -4.19
N LEU A 552 16.16 -32.25 -4.61
CA LEU A 552 16.04 -31.58 -5.91
C LEU A 552 16.01 -32.55 -7.09
N MET A 553 16.63 -33.72 -6.95
CA MET A 553 16.58 -34.77 -7.98
C MET A 553 15.15 -35.27 -8.25
N GLN A 554 14.24 -35.15 -7.28
CA GLN A 554 12.84 -35.56 -7.42
C GLN A 554 12.06 -34.71 -8.44
N ILE A 555 12.45 -33.45 -8.62
CA ILE A 555 11.84 -32.54 -9.61
C ILE A 555 12.60 -32.48 -10.94
N GLY A 556 13.75 -33.17 -11.03
CA GLY A 556 14.61 -33.24 -12.21
C GLY A 556 15.66 -32.13 -12.28
N LYS A 557 16.35 -32.03 -13.43
CA LYS A 557 17.34 -30.96 -13.71
C LYS A 557 16.64 -29.65 -14.09
N MET A 558 17.23 -28.52 -13.70
CA MET A 558 16.81 -27.18 -14.13
C MET A 558 17.03 -27.02 -15.65
N GLU A 559 15.98 -26.64 -16.38
CA GLU A 559 16.05 -26.39 -17.82
C GLU A 559 16.41 -24.93 -18.12
N LYS A 560 15.62 -24.00 -17.57
CA LYS A 560 15.74 -22.56 -17.80
C LYS A 560 14.96 -21.75 -16.77
N ILE A 561 15.32 -20.47 -16.67
CA ILE A 561 14.49 -19.46 -16.02
C ILE A 561 13.36 -19.06 -16.97
N ILE A 562 12.17 -18.87 -16.43
CA ILE A 562 10.97 -18.51 -17.18
C ILE A 562 10.35 -17.23 -16.63
N ASN A 563 9.62 -16.51 -17.49
CA ASN A 563 8.84 -15.38 -17.05
C ASN A 563 7.57 -15.88 -16.35
N PRO A 564 7.33 -15.45 -15.10
CA PRO A 564 6.17 -15.89 -14.36
C PRO A 564 4.84 -15.46 -15.01
N ALA A 565 4.82 -14.35 -15.74
CA ALA A 565 3.62 -13.89 -16.44
C ALA A 565 3.18 -14.81 -17.59
N ASP A 566 4.06 -15.69 -18.08
CA ASP A 566 3.75 -16.64 -19.16
C ASP A 566 2.90 -17.81 -18.67
N TYR A 567 2.80 -17.98 -17.35
CA TYR A 567 2.04 -19.04 -16.73
C TYR A 567 0.96 -18.41 -15.87
N GLU A 568 -0.26 -18.92 -15.95
CA GLU A 568 -1.31 -18.60 -14.99
C GLU A 568 -0.92 -19.17 -13.63
N PHE A 569 -0.07 -18.45 -12.90
CA PHE A 569 -0.11 -18.48 -11.45
C PHE A 569 -1.40 -17.76 -11.10
N MET A 570 -2.41 -18.47 -10.60
CA MET A 570 -3.44 -17.77 -9.86
C MET A 570 -2.70 -17.08 -8.71
N SER A 571 -2.54 -15.76 -8.78
CA SER A 571 -1.75 -14.89 -7.91
C SER A 571 -1.52 -15.49 -6.51
N MET A 572 -0.23 -15.56 -6.12
CA MET A 572 0.22 -16.10 -4.83
C MET A 572 -0.40 -15.33 -3.67
#